data_AF-A0A9D1Y6L3-F1
#
_entry.id   AF-A0A9D1Y6L3-F1
#
_cell.length_a   1.000
_cell.length_b   1.000
_cell.length_c   1.000
_cell.angle_alpha   90.00
_cell.angle_beta   90.00
_cell.angle_gamma   90.00
#
_symmetry.space_group_name_H-M   'P 1'
#
loop_
_entity.id
_entity.type
_entity.pdbx_description
1 polymer ?
#
loop_
_entity_poly.entity_id
_entity_poly.type
_entity_poly.pdbx_seq_one_letter_code
_entity_poly.pdbx_strand_id
1 'polypeptide(L)'
;MTIDEILDMMDDMLDRAWNLPLTGGRSVLDAEKLREMIDDIRLNLPGEIKQAKIIVADRAEIMSTAKKDAENIVRKAEERARALVAQEEVVKEAQAKATELVSSAQTKAREIRQAAQEFSDNVLRETEEALVKSLSEVKSTRQAVRAAGKSGTL
;
A
#
# COMPACT_ATOMS: atom_id res chain seq x y z
N MET A 1 -5.23 -35.00 38.14
CA MET A 1 -6.66 -34.74 38.32
C MET A 1 -6.81 -33.31 38.76
N THR A 2 -7.77 -32.59 38.19
CA THR A 2 -8.13 -31.26 38.70
C THR A 2 -8.85 -31.40 40.03
N ILE A 3 -8.89 -30.34 40.82
CA ILE A 3 -9.62 -30.37 42.10
C ILE A 3 -11.10 -30.65 41.86
N ASP A 4 -11.68 -30.11 40.78
CA ASP A 4 -13.07 -30.34 40.38
C ASP A 4 -13.32 -31.84 40.09
N GLU A 5 -12.41 -32.53 39.41
CA GLU A 5 -12.53 -33.98 39.17
C GLU A 5 -12.53 -34.79 40.47
N ILE A 6 -11.77 -34.35 41.49
CA ILE A 6 -11.74 -35.02 42.80
C ILE A 6 -13.04 -34.75 43.58
N LEU A 7 -13.56 -33.53 43.51
CA LEU A 7 -14.84 -33.17 44.12
C LEU A 7 -16.00 -33.96 43.49
N ASP A 8 -16.01 -34.09 42.15
CA ASP A 8 -17.01 -34.90 41.44
C ASP A 8 -16.95 -36.38 41.87
N MET A 9 -15.74 -36.95 42.04
CA MET A 9 -15.58 -38.32 42.54
C MET A 9 -16.05 -38.47 44.00
N MET A 10 -15.84 -37.45 44.83
CA MET A 10 -16.34 -37.44 46.21
C MET A 10 -17.88 -37.41 46.24
N ASP A 11 -18.50 -36.60 45.39
CA ASP A 11 -19.96 -36.53 45.25
C ASP A 11 -20.53 -37.86 44.73
N ASP A 12 -19.92 -38.46 43.72
CA ASP A 12 -20.27 -39.79 43.20
C ASP A 12 -20.17 -40.88 44.29
N MET A 13 -19.17 -40.78 45.16
CA MET A 13 -18.96 -41.71 46.27
C MET A 13 -19.99 -41.53 47.38
N LEU A 14 -20.44 -40.29 47.63
CA LEU A 14 -21.53 -39.98 48.55
C LEU A 14 -22.88 -40.47 48.02
N ASP A 15 -23.14 -40.28 46.73
CA ASP A 15 -24.40 -40.71 46.09
C ASP A 15 -24.55 -42.23 46.03
N ARG A 16 -23.43 -42.95 45.87
CA ARG A 16 -23.40 -44.43 45.82
C ARG A 16 -23.23 -45.09 47.19
N ALA A 17 -23.16 -44.32 48.27
CA ALA A 17 -22.95 -44.82 49.61
C ALA A 17 -24.10 -45.71 50.08
N TRP A 18 -23.79 -46.82 50.75
CA TRP A 18 -24.82 -47.74 51.24
C TRP A 18 -25.57 -47.14 52.42
N ASN A 19 -26.87 -46.90 52.27
CA ASN A 19 -27.72 -46.36 53.34
C ASN A 19 -28.17 -47.46 54.32
N LEU A 20 -27.93 -47.26 55.62
CA LEU A 20 -28.33 -48.20 56.66
C LEU A 20 -29.79 -47.97 57.09
N PRO A 21 -30.71 -48.95 56.94
CA PRO A 21 -32.11 -48.80 57.38
C PRO A 21 -32.21 -48.63 58.90
N LEU A 22 -33.20 -47.85 59.36
CA LEU A 22 -33.45 -47.51 60.78
C LEU A 22 -32.37 -46.64 61.46
N THR A 23 -31.36 -46.15 60.75
CA THR A 23 -30.29 -45.30 61.32
C THR A 23 -30.50 -43.79 61.16
N GLY A 24 -31.63 -43.37 60.59
CA GLY A 24 -31.94 -41.95 60.38
C GLY A 24 -31.11 -41.28 59.26
N GLY A 25 -30.75 -42.02 58.21
CA GLY A 25 -30.04 -41.48 57.05
C GLY A 25 -28.51 -41.56 57.11
N ARG A 26 -27.95 -42.49 57.89
CA ARG A 26 -26.50 -42.72 57.88
C ARG A 26 -26.10 -43.65 56.73
N SER A 27 -25.03 -43.28 56.05
CA SER A 27 -24.47 -44.02 54.93
C SER A 27 -23.08 -44.56 55.28
N VAL A 28 -22.74 -45.74 54.76
CA VAL A 28 -21.43 -46.36 54.94
C VAL A 28 -20.53 -45.95 53.79
N LEU A 29 -19.35 -45.41 54.13
CA LEU A 29 -18.35 -44.94 53.19
C LEU A 29 -17.00 -45.60 53.49
N ASP A 30 -16.21 -45.78 52.44
CA ASP A 30 -14.81 -46.20 52.55
C ASP A 30 -13.95 -45.03 53.03
N ALA A 31 -13.58 -45.06 54.31
CA ALA A 31 -12.81 -43.98 54.92
C ALA A 31 -11.39 -43.84 54.35
N GLU A 32 -10.82 -44.88 53.75
CA GLU A 32 -9.47 -44.88 53.18
C GLU A 32 -9.47 -44.14 51.84
N LYS A 33 -10.39 -44.48 50.94
CA LYS A 33 -10.55 -43.78 49.65
C LYS A 33 -10.90 -42.30 49.79
N LEU A 34 -11.78 -41.97 50.75
CA LEU A 34 -12.11 -40.58 51.04
C LEU A 34 -10.88 -39.80 51.55
N ARG A 35 -10.01 -40.46 52.31
CA ARG A 35 -8.78 -39.86 52.82
C ARG A 35 -7.76 -39.62 51.71
N GLU A 36 -7.61 -40.56 50.78
CA GLU A 36 -6.76 -40.38 49.58
C GLU A 36 -7.21 -39.18 48.74
N MET A 37 -8.52 -39.04 48.49
CA MET A 37 -9.06 -37.88 47.76
C MET A 37 -8.79 -36.55 48.48
N ILE A 38 -8.93 -36.51 49.82
CA ILE A 38 -8.60 -35.32 50.63
C ILE A 38 -7.11 -34.99 50.53
N ASP A 39 -6.23 -35.99 50.53
CA ASP A 39 -4.79 -35.79 50.44
C ASP A 39 -4.38 -35.31 49.03
N ASP A 40 -5.03 -35.80 47.98
CA ASP A 40 -4.86 -35.31 46.61
C ASP A 40 -5.32 -33.85 46.46
N ILE A 41 -6.45 -33.46 47.06
CA ILE A 41 -6.86 -32.04 47.10
C ILE A 41 -5.81 -31.20 47.82
N ARG A 42 -5.32 -31.64 48.98
CA ARG A 42 -4.30 -30.90 49.74
C ARG A 42 -2.98 -30.75 48.99
N LEU A 43 -2.62 -31.73 48.18
CA LEU A 43 -1.41 -31.70 47.37
C LEU A 43 -1.53 -30.70 46.20
N ASN A 44 -2.69 -30.66 45.54
CA ASN A 44 -2.88 -29.90 44.30
C ASN A 44 -3.39 -28.46 44.53
N LEU A 45 -4.21 -28.22 45.56
CA LEU A 45 -4.80 -26.91 45.89
C LEU A 45 -3.77 -25.77 46.09
N PRO A 46 -2.62 -25.98 46.76
CA PRO A 46 -1.62 -24.92 46.90
C PRO A 46 -1.02 -24.48 45.56
N GLY A 47 -0.86 -25.41 44.61
CA GLY A 47 -0.32 -25.15 43.28
C GLY A 47 -1.25 -24.29 42.43
N GLU A 48 -2.52 -24.66 42.37
CA GLU A 48 -3.55 -23.93 41.62
C GLU A 48 -3.78 -22.53 42.19
N ILE A 49 -3.83 -22.38 43.53
CA ILE A 49 -3.95 -21.06 44.18
C ILE A 49 -2.72 -20.19 43.86
N LYS A 50 -1.52 -20.77 43.85
CA LYS A 50 -0.30 -20.04 43.49
C LYS A 50 -0.35 -19.56 42.05
N GLN A 51 -0.78 -20.40 41.11
CA GLN A 51 -0.92 -20.03 39.71
C GLN A 51 -1.98 -18.94 39.50
N ALA A 52 -3.14 -19.05 40.15
CA ALA A 52 -4.19 -18.02 40.11
C ALA A 52 -3.67 -16.67 40.65
N LYS A 53 -2.90 -16.69 41.75
CA LYS A 53 -2.29 -15.48 42.30
C LYS A 53 -1.28 -14.82 41.36
N ILE A 54 -0.47 -15.61 40.64
CA ILE A 54 0.47 -15.10 39.63
C ILE A 54 -0.29 -14.43 38.49
N ILE A 55 -1.32 -15.07 37.93
CA ILE A 55 -2.13 -14.50 36.85
C ILE A 55 -2.77 -13.17 37.27
N VAL A 56 -3.29 -13.10 38.51
CA VAL A 56 -3.89 -11.87 39.05
C VAL A 56 -2.84 -10.78 39.24
N ALA A 57 -1.62 -11.12 39.68
CA ALA A 57 -0.53 -10.17 39.82
C ALA A 57 -0.05 -9.64 38.46
N ASP A 58 0.10 -10.52 37.47
CA ASP A 58 0.62 -10.20 36.13
C ASP A 58 -0.43 -9.50 35.24
N ARG A 59 -1.72 -9.55 35.60
CA ARG A 59 -2.82 -8.93 34.86
C ARG A 59 -2.54 -7.47 34.49
N ALA A 60 -2.00 -6.70 35.44
CA ALA A 60 -1.71 -5.29 35.21
C ALA A 60 -0.60 -5.10 34.16
N GLU A 61 0.43 -5.94 34.19
CA GLU A 61 1.54 -5.93 33.25
C GLU A 61 1.12 -6.40 31.85
N ILE A 62 0.31 -7.46 31.78
CA ILE A 62 -0.27 -7.95 30.52
C ILE A 62 -1.08 -6.84 29.86
N MET A 63 -1.94 -6.16 30.62
CA MET A 63 -2.79 -5.09 30.10
C MET A 63 -1.96 -3.86 29.67
N SER A 64 -0.91 -3.52 30.42
CA SER A 64 0.02 -2.45 30.08
C SER A 64 0.76 -2.73 28.77
N THR A 65 1.29 -3.95 28.63
CA THR A 65 2.01 -4.39 27.43
C THR A 65 1.10 -4.40 26.21
N ALA A 66 -0.11 -4.96 26.33
CA ALA A 66 -1.09 -4.97 25.26
C ALA A 66 -1.47 -3.55 24.82
N LYS A 67 -1.63 -2.61 25.76
CA LYS A 67 -1.92 -1.21 25.45
C LYS A 67 -0.76 -0.56 24.69
N LYS A 68 0.47 -0.76 25.15
CA LYS A 68 1.68 -0.24 24.50
C LYS A 68 1.84 -0.79 23.08
N ASP A 69 1.55 -2.07 22.88
CA ASP A 69 1.61 -2.70 21.57
C ASP A 69 0.53 -2.16 20.63
N ALA A 70 -0.69 -1.97 21.13
CA ALA A 70 -1.76 -1.32 20.38
C ALA A 70 -1.38 0.11 19.95
N GLU A 71 -0.84 0.92 20.87
CA GLU A 71 -0.36 2.27 20.57
C GLU A 71 0.75 2.25 19.51
N ASN A 72 1.69 1.30 19.60
CA ASN A 72 2.74 1.14 18.59
C ASN A 72 2.19 0.73 17.23
N ILE A 73 1.17 -0.13 17.17
CA ILE A 73 0.51 -0.53 15.92
C ILE A 73 -0.17 0.67 15.28
N VAL A 74 -0.94 1.44 16.05
CA VAL A 74 -1.63 2.65 15.56
C VAL A 74 -0.61 3.65 15.02
N ARG A 75 0.45 3.95 15.78
CA ARG A 75 1.50 4.88 15.32
C ARG A 75 2.13 4.43 13.99
N LYS A 76 2.50 3.15 13.87
CA LYS A 76 3.08 2.60 12.64
C LYS A 76 2.10 2.69 11.46
N ALA A 77 0.81 2.46 11.70
CA ALA A 77 -0.22 2.57 10.67
C ALA A 77 -0.37 4.02 10.18
N GLU A 78 -0.40 4.99 11.10
CA GLU A 78 -0.46 6.42 10.78
C GLU A 78 0.77 6.90 10.01
N GLU A 79 1.97 6.50 10.41
CA GLU A 79 3.21 6.81 9.70
C GLU A 79 3.19 6.27 8.26
N ARG A 80 2.76 5.02 8.06
CA ARG A 80 2.60 4.43 6.72
C ARG A 80 1.55 5.15 5.89
N ALA A 81 0.41 5.51 6.48
CA ALA A 81 -0.63 6.25 5.79
C ALA A 81 -0.11 7.62 5.31
N ARG A 82 0.61 8.35 6.17
CA ARG A 82 1.24 9.62 5.80
C ARG A 82 2.26 9.46 4.66
N ALA A 83 3.08 8.42 4.71
CA ALA A 83 4.05 8.13 3.65
C ALA A 83 3.37 7.83 2.31
N LEU A 84 2.29 7.05 2.32
CA LEU A 84 1.52 6.74 1.10
C LEU A 84 0.86 7.99 0.51
N VAL A 85 0.23 8.83 1.34
CA VAL A 85 -0.37 10.09 0.86
C VAL A 85 0.69 11.03 0.29
N ALA A 86 1.86 11.15 0.94
CA ALA A 86 2.96 11.95 0.43
C ALA A 86 3.47 11.41 -0.91
N GLN A 87 3.59 10.09 -1.06
CA GLN A 87 4.00 9.45 -2.31
C GLN A 87 2.96 9.68 -3.42
N GLU A 88 1.67 9.58 -3.11
CA GLU A 88 0.58 9.85 -4.06
C GLU A 88 0.61 11.28 -4.58
N GLU A 89 0.84 12.27 -3.71
CA GLU A 89 0.92 13.68 -4.10
C GLU A 89 2.13 13.93 -5.00
N VAL A 90 3.29 13.37 -4.66
CA VAL A 90 4.51 13.45 -5.50
C VAL A 90 4.28 12.81 -6.87
N VAL A 91 3.58 11.67 -6.92
CA VAL A 91 3.25 11.00 -8.19
C VAL A 91 2.29 11.84 -9.02
N LYS A 92 1.26 12.45 -8.41
CA LYS A 92 0.35 13.36 -9.11
C LYS A 92 1.07 14.58 -9.68
N GLU A 93 1.93 15.22 -8.90
CA GLU A 93 2.71 16.38 -9.36
C GLU A 93 3.64 15.98 -10.51
N ALA A 94 4.34 14.85 -10.39
CA ALA A 94 5.20 14.32 -11.44
C ALA A 94 4.42 14.03 -12.73
N GLN A 95 3.22 13.44 -12.62
CA GLN A 95 2.35 13.15 -13.75
C GLN A 95 1.86 14.44 -14.44
N ALA A 96 1.44 15.45 -13.66
CA ALA A 96 1.02 16.75 -14.19
C ALA A 96 2.16 17.43 -14.97
N LYS A 97 3.37 17.44 -14.40
CA LYS A 97 4.56 18.02 -15.03
C LYS A 97 4.97 17.25 -16.29
N ALA A 98 4.85 15.93 -16.28
CA ALA A 98 5.09 15.11 -17.48
C ALA A 98 4.10 15.45 -18.60
N THR A 99 2.81 15.58 -18.29
CA THR A 99 1.78 15.99 -19.26
C THR A 99 2.04 17.38 -19.82
N GLU A 100 2.40 18.35 -18.96
CA GLU A 100 2.77 19.70 -19.40
C GLU A 100 3.99 19.68 -20.33
N LEU A 101 5.04 18.92 -19.99
CA LEU A 101 6.25 18.81 -20.79
C LEU A 101 5.94 18.21 -22.16
N VAL A 102 5.14 17.13 -22.22
CA VAL A 102 4.73 16.51 -23.48
C VAL A 102 3.92 17.49 -24.32
N SER A 103 2.98 18.21 -23.72
CA SER A 103 2.19 19.22 -24.42
C SER A 103 3.06 20.36 -24.97
N SER A 104 3.99 20.88 -24.17
CA SER A 104 4.94 21.91 -24.59
C SER A 104 5.84 21.42 -25.73
N ALA A 105 6.33 20.18 -25.65
CA ALA A 105 7.14 19.57 -26.70
C ALA A 105 6.37 19.41 -28.01
N GLN A 106 5.10 18.98 -27.94
CA GLN A 106 4.23 18.87 -29.12
C GLN A 106 3.95 20.22 -29.76
N THR A 107 3.67 21.25 -28.96
CA THR A 107 3.45 22.62 -29.44
C THR A 107 4.71 23.16 -30.13
N LYS A 108 5.88 23.06 -29.48
CA LYS A 108 7.16 23.48 -30.07
C LYS A 108 7.49 22.72 -31.35
N ALA A 109 7.23 21.42 -31.39
CA ALA A 109 7.45 20.62 -32.61
C ALA A 109 6.55 21.09 -33.76
N ARG A 110 5.31 21.48 -33.47
CA ARG A 110 4.39 22.05 -34.46
C ARG A 110 4.86 23.41 -34.96
N GLU A 111 5.29 24.29 -34.06
CA GLU A 111 5.85 25.61 -34.39
C GLU A 111 7.09 25.48 -35.27
N ILE A 112 8.03 24.59 -34.93
CA ILE A 112 9.24 24.33 -35.73
C ILE A 112 8.88 23.86 -37.14
N ARG A 113 7.92 22.93 -37.26
CA ARG A 113 7.47 22.46 -38.59
C ARG A 113 6.87 23.58 -39.41
N GLN A 114 6.04 24.41 -38.80
CA GLN A 114 5.42 25.54 -39.49
C GLN A 114 6.47 26.57 -39.93
N ALA A 115 7.41 26.93 -39.05
CA ALA A 115 8.50 27.84 -39.38
C ALA A 115 9.40 27.28 -40.50
N ALA A 116 9.67 25.97 -40.50
CA ALA A 116 10.44 25.32 -41.57
C ALA A 116 9.71 25.33 -42.92
N GLN A 117 8.38 25.14 -42.89
CA GLN A 117 7.54 25.23 -44.08
C GLN A 117 7.55 26.66 -44.64
N GLU A 118 7.30 27.66 -43.80
CA GLU A 118 7.30 29.08 -44.17
C GLU A 118 8.68 29.52 -44.70
N PHE A 119 9.76 29.06 -44.07
CA PHE A 119 11.12 29.32 -44.56
C PHE A 119 11.33 28.73 -45.96
N SER A 120 10.93 27.48 -46.16
CA SER A 120 11.08 26.79 -47.46
C SER A 120 10.29 27.49 -48.55
N ASP A 121 9.04 27.88 -48.27
CA ASP A 121 8.18 28.60 -49.22
C ASP A 121 8.78 29.97 -49.57
N ASN A 122 9.34 30.69 -48.59
CA ASN A 122 10.01 31.97 -48.83
C ASN A 122 11.25 31.81 -49.72
N VAL A 123 12.11 30.83 -49.44
CA VAL A 123 13.30 30.57 -50.25
C VAL A 123 12.93 30.18 -51.68
N LEU A 124 11.90 29.35 -51.86
CA LEU A 124 11.40 28.98 -53.18
C LEU A 124 10.85 30.19 -53.94
N ARG A 125 10.07 31.05 -53.27
CA ARG A 125 9.54 32.28 -53.85
C ARG A 125 10.65 33.23 -54.29
N GLU A 126 11.64 33.49 -53.42
CA GLU A 126 12.79 34.34 -53.76
C GLU A 126 13.58 33.78 -54.95
N THR A 127 13.74 32.45 -55.01
CA THR A 127 14.41 31.78 -56.13
C THR A 127 13.62 31.90 -57.42
N GLU A 128 12.29 31.75 -57.37
CA GLU A 128 11.40 31.95 -58.52
C GLU A 128 11.49 33.38 -59.04
N GLU A 129 11.40 34.39 -58.16
CA GLU A 129 11.53 35.80 -58.51
C GLU A 129 12.88 36.10 -59.20
N ALA A 130 13.98 35.55 -58.65
CA ALA A 130 15.31 35.69 -59.24
C ALA A 130 15.40 35.06 -60.64
N LEU A 131 14.88 33.84 -60.82
CA LEU A 131 14.87 33.15 -62.10
C LEU A 131 14.05 33.90 -63.15
N VAL A 132 12.88 34.44 -62.78
CA VAL A 132 12.04 35.26 -63.67
C VAL A 132 12.81 36.50 -64.14
N LYS A 133 13.52 37.18 -63.23
CA LYS A 133 14.34 38.34 -63.56
C LYS A 133 15.48 37.97 -64.52
N SER A 134 16.25 36.91 -64.22
CA SER A 134 17.32 36.44 -65.09
C SER A 134 16.81 36.02 -66.47
N LEU A 135 15.65 35.34 -66.55
CA LEU A 135 15.03 34.98 -67.82
C LEU A 135 14.63 36.22 -68.64
N SER A 136 14.12 37.26 -67.97
CA SER A 136 13.78 38.54 -68.61
C SER A 136 15.01 39.23 -69.18
N GLU A 137 16.12 39.25 -68.43
CA GLU A 137 17.41 39.80 -68.88
C GLU A 137 17.95 39.04 -70.09
N VAL A 138 17.89 37.71 -70.09
CA VAL A 138 18.27 36.87 -71.24
C VAL A 138 17.40 37.15 -72.46
N LYS A 139 16.08 37.25 -72.29
CA LYS A 139 15.16 37.60 -73.39
C LYS A 139 15.47 38.97 -73.98
N SER A 140 15.72 39.97 -73.13
CA SER A 140 16.06 41.34 -73.53
C SER A 140 17.41 41.38 -74.27
N THR A 141 18.42 40.70 -73.75
CA THR A 141 19.75 40.57 -74.37
C THR A 141 19.66 39.92 -75.75
N ARG A 142 18.89 38.83 -75.87
CA ARG A 142 18.65 38.15 -77.15
C ARG A 142 17.95 39.04 -78.17
N GLN A 143 16.99 39.88 -77.74
CA GLN A 143 16.34 40.85 -78.63
C GLN A 143 17.32 41.93 -79.10
N ALA A 144 18.14 42.47 -78.19
CA ALA A 144 19.16 43.47 -78.53
C ALA A 144 20.19 42.94 -79.54
N VAL A 145 20.70 41.72 -79.35
CA VAL A 145 21.62 41.06 -80.30
C VAL A 145 20.97 40.85 -81.67
N ARG A 146 19.70 40.42 -81.71
CA ARG A 146 18.96 40.28 -82.98
C ARG A 146 18.73 41.60 -83.70
N ALA A 147 18.48 42.68 -82.96
CA ALA A 147 18.33 44.01 -83.53
C ALA A 147 19.66 44.53 -84.10
N ALA A 148 20.76 44.37 -83.36
CA ALA A 148 22.10 44.75 -83.82
C ALA A 148 22.52 43.99 -85.10
N GLY A 149 22.19 42.69 -85.20
CA GLY A 149 22.45 41.89 -86.40
C GLY A 149 21.67 42.34 -87.65
N LYS A 150 20.52 43.01 -87.49
CA LYS A 150 19.75 43.59 -88.61
C LYS A 150 20.25 44.96 -89.06
N SER A 151 20.95 45.69 -88.20
CA SER A 151 21.52 47.01 -88.52
C SER A 151 22.89 46.95 -89.23
N GLY A 152 23.55 45.78 -89.25
CA GLY A 152 24.86 45.58 -89.89
C GLY A 152 24.83 45.01 -91.31
N THR A 153 23.69 45.05 -92.01
CA THR A 153 23.53 44.49 -93.38
C THR A 153 23.17 45.51 -94.46
N LEU A 154 23.47 46.80 -94.23
CA LEU A 154 23.43 47.87 -95.24
C LEU A 154 24.85 48.38 -95.49
#